data_AF-A0A914K0N6-F1
#
_entry.id   AF-A0A914K0N6-F1
#
_cell.length_a   1.000
_cell.length_b   1.000
_cell.length_c   1.000
_cell.angle_alpha   90.00
_cell.angle_beta   90.00
_cell.angle_gamma   90.00
#
_symmetry.space_group_name_H-M   'P 1'
#
loop_
_entity.id
_entity.type
_entity.pdbx_description
1 polymer ?
#
loop_
_entity_poly.entity_id
_entity_poly.type
_entity_poly.pdbx_seq_one_letter_code
_entity_poly.pdbx_strand_id
1 'polypeptide(L)'
;MRNELYKDRFVILYEDEIEIKTYFFPLGGSKIVKTSDIVGVYYDEHAFMKDCGKIKGWGMAFSPIWWACDLKRGFNSSDYNVVLDTDEWPKKGFSIVDIKDFLAALRHVIRPHVEFKKGIPYCFPKTDEKFESEPKVVEKKPIHFDDDQAESDVKISSPPYDDTGYHSKHD
;
A
#
# COMPACT_ATOMS: atom_id res chain seq x y z
N MET A 1 -19.58 9.81 -24.06
CA MET A 1 -18.13 9.54 -24.02
C MET A 1 -17.56 10.32 -22.84
N ARG A 2 -16.61 9.76 -22.09
CA ARG A 2 -15.93 10.51 -21.02
C ARG A 2 -15.03 11.58 -21.67
N ASN A 3 -15.05 12.81 -21.16
CA ASN A 3 -14.23 13.90 -21.67
C ASN A 3 -12.85 13.88 -21.00
N GLU A 4 -11.80 13.50 -21.73
CA GLU A 4 -10.43 13.41 -21.21
C GLU A 4 -9.79 14.81 -21.17
N LEU A 5 -9.41 15.25 -19.97
CA LEU A 5 -8.80 16.57 -19.75
C LEU A 5 -7.28 16.48 -19.67
N TYR A 6 -6.76 15.35 -19.19
CA TYR A 6 -5.33 15.08 -19.10
C TYR A 6 -5.07 13.59 -19.10
N LYS A 7 -3.93 13.17 -19.66
CA LYS A 7 -3.51 11.77 -19.70
C LYS A 7 -2.01 11.64 -19.57
N ASP A 8 -1.62 10.73 -18.69
CA ASP A 8 -0.25 10.30 -18.48
C ASP A 8 -0.18 8.76 -18.48
N ARG A 9 1.03 8.23 -18.34
CA ARG A 9 1.35 6.81 -18.24
C ARG A 9 0.56 6.11 -17.15
N PHE A 10 0.40 6.73 -15.98
CA PHE A 10 -0.22 6.09 -14.80
C PHE A 10 -1.58 6.67 -14.41
N VAL A 11 -2.04 7.72 -15.08
CA VAL A 11 -3.30 8.39 -14.74
C VAL A 11 -4.03 8.91 -15.97
N ILE A 12 -5.36 8.94 -15.92
CA ILE A 12 -6.20 9.72 -16.82
C ILE A 12 -7.12 10.58 -15.95
N LEU A 13 -7.24 11.87 -16.27
CA LEU A 13 -8.15 12.79 -15.63
C LEU A 13 -9.31 13.09 -16.58
N TYR A 14 -10.51 12.87 -16.07
CA TYR A 14 -11.78 13.25 -16.69
C TYR A 14 -12.41 14.40 -15.89
N GLU A 15 -13.59 14.85 -16.32
CA GLU A 15 -14.32 15.94 -15.67
C GLU A 15 -14.81 15.59 -14.25
N ASP A 16 -15.29 14.36 -14.07
CA ASP A 16 -15.91 13.88 -12.82
C ASP A 16 -15.09 12.82 -12.09
N GLU A 17 -14.04 12.28 -12.72
CA GLU A 17 -13.25 11.19 -12.16
C GLU A 17 -11.77 11.19 -12.59
N ILE A 18 -10.96 10.51 -11.78
CA ILE A 18 -9.56 10.21 -12.02
C ILE A 18 -9.43 8.69 -12.11
N GLU A 19 -8.89 8.23 -13.22
CA GLU A 19 -8.52 6.83 -13.42
C GLU A 19 -7.03 6.65 -13.13
N ILE A 20 -6.71 5.99 -12.02
CA ILE A 20 -5.34 5.61 -11.67
C ILE A 20 -5.08 4.20 -12.22
N LYS A 21 -4.20 4.10 -13.21
CA LYS A 21 -3.86 2.84 -13.88
C LYS A 21 -3.01 1.95 -12.97
N THR A 22 -3.04 0.64 -13.24
CA THR A 22 -2.20 -0.37 -12.57
C THR A 22 -2.22 -0.28 -11.03
N TYR A 23 -3.35 0.15 -10.48
CA TYR A 23 -3.52 0.35 -9.03
C TYR A 23 -3.64 -0.99 -8.29
N PHE A 24 -4.38 -1.93 -8.88
CA PHE A 24 -4.58 -3.29 -8.37
C PHE A 24 -3.67 -4.29 -9.11
N PHE A 25 -2.35 -4.10 -9.00
CA PHE A 25 -1.37 -5.09 -9.45
C PHE A 25 -1.44 -6.36 -8.57
N PRO A 26 -1.09 -7.57 -9.04
CA PRO A 26 -0.66 -7.96 -10.39
C PRO A 26 -1.80 -8.06 -11.42
N LEU A 27 -3.06 -7.91 -11.01
CA LEU A 27 -4.23 -8.05 -11.88
C LEU A 27 -4.39 -6.88 -12.88
N GLY A 28 -3.62 -5.80 -12.71
CA GLY A 28 -3.56 -4.68 -13.65
C GLY A 28 -4.77 -3.73 -13.61
N GLY A 29 -5.67 -3.89 -12.65
CA GLY A 29 -6.88 -3.09 -12.54
C GLY A 29 -6.61 -1.61 -12.23
N SER A 30 -7.39 -0.72 -12.85
CA SER A 30 -7.41 0.70 -12.51
C SER A 30 -8.26 0.97 -11.27
N LYS A 31 -7.95 2.04 -10.54
CA LYS A 31 -8.80 2.60 -9.49
C LYS A 31 -9.44 3.88 -10.00
N ILE A 32 -10.76 3.96 -9.91
CA ILE A 32 -11.52 5.18 -10.19
C ILE A 32 -11.72 5.96 -8.89
N VAL A 33 -11.46 7.26 -8.93
CA VAL A 33 -11.66 8.21 -7.83
C VAL A 33 -12.49 9.37 -8.36
N LYS A 34 -13.64 9.68 -7.77
CA LYS A 34 -14.42 10.85 -8.21
C LYS A 34 -13.73 12.14 -7.78
N THR A 35 -13.73 13.15 -8.65
CA THR A 35 -13.18 14.47 -8.33
C THR A 35 -13.91 15.14 -7.16
N SER A 36 -15.19 14.81 -6.97
CA SER A 36 -16.03 15.26 -5.85
C SER A 36 -15.57 14.78 -4.48
N ASP A 37 -14.90 13.64 -4.43
CA ASP A 37 -14.54 12.95 -3.19
C ASP A 37 -13.16 13.37 -2.70
N ILE A 38 -12.38 14.08 -3.54
CA ILE A 38 -11.04 14.52 -3.19
C ILE A 38 -11.14 15.71 -2.23
N VAL A 39 -10.55 15.57 -1.06
CA VAL A 39 -10.46 16.60 -0.02
C VAL A 39 -9.07 17.22 0.08
N GLY A 40 -8.04 16.54 -0.45
CA GLY A 40 -6.67 17.04 -0.47
C GLY A 40 -5.82 16.41 -1.58
N VAL A 41 -4.88 17.19 -2.10
CA VAL A 41 -3.90 16.75 -3.09
C VAL A 41 -2.50 17.06 -2.58
N TYR A 42 -1.67 16.03 -2.46
CA TYR A 42 -0.28 16.16 -2.06
C TYR A 42 0.62 15.75 -3.20
N TYR A 43 1.72 16.48 -3.40
CA TYR A 43 2.67 16.15 -4.46
C TYR A 43 4.09 16.47 -4.06
N ASP A 44 5.05 15.69 -4.53
CA ASP A 44 6.47 16.00 -4.35
C ASP A 44 7.30 15.48 -5.53
N GLU A 45 8.44 16.13 -5.75
CA GLU A 45 9.45 15.66 -6.69
C GLU A 45 10.05 14.35 -6.15
N HIS A 46 10.38 13.42 -7.04
CA HIS A 46 11.03 12.19 -6.61
C HIS A 46 12.40 12.48 -5.97
N ALA A 47 12.58 12.12 -4.69
CA ALA A 47 13.86 12.27 -3.99
C ALA A 47 14.23 10.95 -3.32
N PHE A 48 15.01 10.11 -4.01
CA PHE A 48 15.39 8.75 -3.61
C PHE A 48 15.83 8.63 -2.13
N MET A 49 16.63 9.57 -1.62
CA MET A 49 17.08 9.55 -0.22
C MET A 49 16.05 10.09 0.79
N LYS A 50 15.11 10.95 0.40
CA LYS A 50 14.09 11.52 1.31
C LYS A 50 12.84 10.63 1.47
N ASP A 51 12.67 9.72 0.51
CA ASP A 51 11.45 8.93 0.31
C ASP A 51 11.57 7.46 0.73
N CYS A 52 12.73 7.07 1.28
CA CYS A 52 12.97 5.70 1.76
C CYS A 52 11.87 5.29 2.77
N GLY A 53 11.08 4.26 2.41
CA GLY A 53 9.97 3.74 3.21
C GLY A 53 8.62 4.48 3.08
N LYS A 54 8.60 5.71 2.55
CA LYS A 54 7.36 6.50 2.31
C LYS A 54 6.70 6.17 0.98
N ILE A 55 7.52 5.76 0.02
CA ILE A 55 7.15 5.53 -1.37
C ILE A 55 7.56 4.09 -1.73
N LYS A 56 6.66 3.36 -2.38
CA LYS A 56 6.94 2.02 -2.90
C LYS A 56 6.70 1.99 -4.40
N GLY A 57 7.37 1.05 -5.08
CA GLY A 57 7.05 0.72 -6.46
C GLY A 57 5.60 0.25 -6.63
N TRP A 58 5.01 -0.38 -5.60
CA TRP A 58 3.61 -0.78 -5.56
C TRP A 58 3.16 -1.13 -4.13
N GLY A 59 1.86 -0.95 -3.84
CA GLY A 59 1.19 -1.43 -2.62
C GLY A 59 1.29 -0.46 -1.45
N MET A 60 1.05 -0.97 -0.25
CA MET A 60 1.07 -0.18 0.98
C MET A 60 2.52 0.16 1.40
N ALA A 61 2.82 1.46 1.55
CA ALA A 61 4.06 1.93 2.15
C ALA A 61 4.01 1.89 3.69
N PHE A 62 5.07 2.33 4.38
CA PHE A 62 5.00 2.59 5.84
C PHE A 62 4.23 3.87 6.18
N SER A 63 3.61 4.50 5.17
CA SER A 63 2.62 5.57 5.29
C SER A 63 1.23 5.01 4.93
N PRO A 64 0.12 5.66 5.32
CA PRO A 64 -1.23 5.21 4.94
C PRO A 64 -1.56 5.56 3.48
N ILE A 65 -0.62 5.29 2.56
CA ILE A 65 -0.70 5.60 1.14
C ILE A 65 -0.47 4.32 0.34
N TRP A 66 -1.48 3.92 -0.43
CA TRP A 66 -1.40 2.78 -1.33
C TRP A 66 -0.96 3.27 -2.70
N TRP A 67 0.21 2.79 -3.13
CA TRP A 67 0.85 3.20 -4.37
C TRP A 67 0.42 2.33 -5.54
N ALA A 68 0.00 2.97 -6.63
CA ALA A 68 -0.15 2.34 -7.92
C ALA A 68 1.19 1.76 -8.40
N CYS A 69 1.12 0.66 -9.15
CA CYS A 69 2.31 -0.04 -9.59
C CYS A 69 3.06 0.77 -10.63
N ASP A 70 4.26 1.18 -10.24
CA ASP A 70 5.30 1.78 -11.04
C ASP A 70 6.65 1.20 -10.62
N LEU A 71 7.06 0.11 -11.28
CA LEU A 71 8.35 -0.54 -11.02
C LEU A 71 9.54 0.31 -11.47
N LYS A 72 9.30 1.35 -12.30
CA LYS A 72 10.31 2.30 -12.74
C LYS A 72 10.37 3.54 -11.83
N ARG A 73 9.58 3.56 -10.76
CA ARG A 73 9.56 4.66 -9.79
C ARG A 73 10.95 4.85 -9.20
N GLY A 74 11.54 6.01 -9.44
CA GLY A 74 12.88 6.38 -8.99
C GLY A 74 14.03 6.09 -9.95
N PHE A 75 13.75 5.48 -11.10
CA PHE A 75 14.73 5.36 -12.19
C PHE A 75 14.80 6.63 -13.05
N ASN A 76 13.72 7.43 -13.10
CA ASN A 76 13.71 8.72 -13.77
C ASN A 76 13.67 9.84 -12.72
N SER A 77 14.58 10.80 -12.83
CA SER A 77 14.68 11.93 -11.88
C SER A 77 13.63 13.02 -12.09
N SER A 78 12.81 12.93 -13.14
CA SER A 78 11.82 13.95 -13.53
C SER A 78 10.40 13.66 -13.05
N ASP A 79 10.13 12.46 -12.55
CA ASP A 79 8.78 12.04 -12.20
C ASP A 79 8.38 12.60 -10.82
N TYR A 80 7.10 12.91 -10.66
CA TYR A 80 6.48 13.39 -9.43
C TYR A 80 5.65 12.29 -8.78
N ASN A 81 5.62 12.30 -7.45
CA ASN A 81 4.72 11.47 -6.68
C ASN A 81 3.50 12.30 -6.29
N VAL A 82 2.30 11.79 -6.57
CA VAL A 82 1.03 12.45 -6.23
C VAL A 82 0.22 11.53 -5.32
N VAL A 83 -0.44 12.12 -4.33
CA VAL A 83 -1.31 11.44 -3.38
C VAL A 83 -2.64 12.17 -3.31
N LEU A 84 -3.72 11.43 -3.56
CA LEU A 84 -5.09 11.90 -3.39
C LEU A 84 -5.60 11.47 -2.02
N ASP A 85 -6.12 12.43 -1.29
CA ASP A 85 -6.85 12.24 -0.07
C ASP A 85 -8.34 12.38 -0.36
N THR A 86 -9.09 11.33 -0.07
CA THR A 86 -10.54 11.29 -0.25
C THR A 86 -11.26 11.09 1.08
N ASP A 87 -10.58 11.41 2.19
CA ASP A 87 -11.01 11.12 3.57
C ASP A 87 -11.19 9.61 3.89
N GLU A 88 -10.82 8.74 2.95
CA GLU A 88 -10.81 7.30 3.12
C GLU A 88 -9.39 6.76 3.36
N TRP A 89 -9.31 5.69 4.15
CA TRP A 89 -8.09 4.91 4.28
C TRP A 89 -8.07 3.72 3.30
N PRO A 90 -6.95 3.44 2.61
CA PRO A 90 -5.74 4.26 2.49
C PRO A 90 -5.89 5.39 1.46
N LYS A 91 -5.00 6.38 1.54
CA LYS A 91 -4.82 7.42 0.50
C LYS A 91 -4.27 6.81 -0.79
N LYS A 92 -4.55 7.45 -1.93
CA LYS A 92 -4.27 6.88 -3.27
C LYS A 92 -3.03 7.55 -3.86
N GLY A 93 -1.92 6.83 -3.95
CA GLY A 93 -0.64 7.34 -4.48
C GLY A 93 -0.35 6.87 -5.90
N PHE A 94 0.22 7.71 -6.76
CA PHE A 94 0.66 7.36 -8.11
C PHE A 94 1.78 8.29 -8.63
N SER A 95 2.34 7.97 -9.80
CA SER A 95 3.39 8.78 -10.44
C SER A 95 2.82 9.66 -11.56
N ILE A 96 3.39 10.84 -11.75
CA ILE A 96 3.09 11.75 -12.86
C ILE A 96 4.41 12.26 -13.45
N VAL A 97 4.48 12.37 -14.77
CA VAL A 97 5.63 12.94 -15.49
C VAL A 97 5.52 14.46 -15.57
N ASP A 98 4.37 14.99 -15.99
CA ASP A 98 4.13 16.44 -16.03
C ASP A 98 3.15 16.89 -14.94
N ILE A 99 3.70 17.30 -13.80
CA ILE A 99 2.92 17.78 -12.68
C ILE A 99 2.19 19.10 -12.98
N LYS A 100 2.74 19.96 -13.84
CA LYS A 100 2.19 21.31 -14.05
C LYS A 100 0.88 21.21 -14.81
N ASP A 101 0.89 20.45 -15.90
CA ASP A 101 -0.30 20.23 -16.73
C ASP A 101 -1.36 19.45 -15.96
N PHE A 102 -0.95 18.43 -15.19
CA PHE A 102 -1.88 17.70 -14.34
C PHE A 102 -2.55 18.60 -13.29
N LEU A 103 -1.78 19.40 -12.55
CA LEU A 103 -2.33 20.28 -11.52
C LEU A 103 -3.21 21.39 -12.13
N ALA A 104 -2.85 21.92 -13.30
CA ALA A 104 -3.67 22.88 -14.01
C ALA A 104 -5.03 22.26 -14.39
N ALA A 105 -5.03 21.09 -15.03
CA ALA A 105 -6.25 20.39 -15.40
C ALA A 105 -7.10 20.01 -14.18
N LEU A 106 -6.47 19.49 -13.10
CA LEU A 106 -7.18 19.09 -11.89
C LEU A 106 -7.85 20.27 -11.17
N ARG A 107 -7.20 21.44 -11.15
CA ARG A 107 -7.79 22.67 -10.57
C ARG A 107 -9.07 23.12 -11.25
N HIS A 108 -9.28 22.79 -12.52
CA HIS A 108 -10.49 23.16 -13.26
C HIS A 108 -11.71 22.32 -12.88
N VAL A 109 -11.51 21.12 -12.35
CA VAL A 109 -12.59 20.16 -12.07
C VAL A 109 -12.82 19.92 -10.59
N ILE A 110 -11.81 20.18 -9.76
CA ILE A 110 -11.89 19.93 -8.32
C ILE A 110 -12.60 21.08 -7.61
N ARG A 111 -13.14 20.82 -6.41
CA ARG A 111 -13.79 21.85 -5.60
C ARG A 111 -12.81 22.96 -5.22
N PRO A 112 -13.23 24.25 -5.21
CA PRO A 112 -12.33 25.38 -4.95
C PRO A 112 -11.61 25.36 -3.59
N HIS A 113 -12.15 24.64 -2.60
CA HIS A 113 -11.61 24.56 -1.25
C HIS A 113 -10.55 23.46 -1.07
N VAL A 114 -10.27 22.64 -2.10
CA VAL A 114 -9.33 21.53 -1.96
C VAL A 114 -7.90 22.07 -1.89
N GLU A 115 -7.17 21.63 -0.87
CA GLU A 115 -5.80 22.06 -0.64
C GLU A 115 -4.82 21.27 -1.49
N PHE A 116 -3.90 22.00 -2.13
CA PHE A 116 -2.76 21.45 -2.85
C PHE A 116 -1.49 21.71 -2.04
N LYS A 117 -0.84 20.66 -1.56
CA LYS A 117 0.33 20.75 -0.67
C LYS A 117 1.56 20.08 -1.27
N LYS A 118 2.70 20.77 -1.24
CA LYS A 118 3.99 20.15 -1.57
C LYS A 118 4.45 19.28 -0.39
N GLY A 119 4.92 18.08 -0.67
CA GLY A 119 5.38 17.09 0.31
C GLY A 119 4.38 15.95 0.54
N ILE A 120 4.89 14.73 0.66
CA ILE A 120 4.08 13.53 0.91
C ILE A 120 3.66 13.47 2.39
N PRO A 121 2.34 13.31 2.68
CA PRO A 121 1.87 13.32 4.06
C PRO A 121 2.40 12.10 4.83
N TYR A 122 2.96 12.37 6.01
CA TYR A 122 3.40 11.35 6.97
C TYR A 122 2.57 11.52 8.23
N CYS A 123 1.33 11.06 8.20
CA CYS A 123 0.55 10.87 9.42
C CYS A 123 -0.11 9.52 9.30
N PHE A 124 0.24 8.59 10.19
CA PHE A 124 -0.66 7.52 10.55
C PHE A 124 -1.98 8.17 11.01
N PRO A 125 -3.15 7.55 10.73
CA PRO A 125 -4.39 8.05 11.31
C PRO A 125 -4.17 8.26 12.81
N LYS A 126 -4.55 9.44 13.31
CA LYS A 126 -4.70 9.60 14.75
C LYS A 126 -5.71 8.53 15.16
N THR A 127 -5.31 7.66 16.06
CA THR A 127 -6.18 6.68 16.72
C THR A 127 -7.25 7.44 17.50
N ASP A 128 -8.26 7.91 16.79
CA ASP A 128 -9.50 8.43 17.36
C ASP A 128 -10.64 7.48 16.96
N GLU A 129 -10.47 6.18 17.23
CA GLU A 129 -11.58 5.26 17.48
C GLU A 129 -11.05 4.01 18.19
N LYS A 130 -11.67 3.72 19.33
CA LYS A 130 -11.29 2.66 20.26
C LYS A 130 -11.32 1.31 19.56
N PHE A 131 -10.15 0.70 19.36
CA PHE A 131 -10.05 -0.76 19.31
C PHE A 131 -10.25 -1.27 20.75
N GLU A 132 -11.50 -1.32 21.18
CA GLU A 132 -11.87 -2.10 22.36
C GLU A 132 -11.89 -3.57 21.94
N SER A 133 -10.70 -4.17 21.91
CA SER A 133 -10.55 -5.61 21.99
C SER A 133 -10.00 -5.93 23.37
N GLU A 134 -10.87 -5.97 24.38
CA GLU A 134 -10.56 -6.69 25.60
C GLU A 134 -10.17 -8.13 25.21
N PRO A 135 -9.03 -8.66 25.69
CA PRO A 135 -8.80 -10.08 25.59
C PRO A 135 -9.83 -10.77 26.49
N LYS A 136 -10.81 -11.47 25.89
CA LYS A 136 -11.61 -12.45 26.62
C LYS A 136 -10.64 -13.46 27.21
N VAL A 137 -10.37 -13.32 28.51
CA VAL A 137 -9.73 -14.33 29.33
C VAL A 137 -10.64 -15.55 29.25
N VAL A 138 -10.27 -16.50 28.40
CA VAL A 138 -10.89 -17.82 28.40
C VAL A 138 -10.44 -18.48 29.70
N GLU A 139 -11.30 -18.44 30.72
CA GLU A 139 -11.15 -19.27 31.90
C GLU A 139 -11.03 -20.73 31.44
N LYS A 140 -9.83 -21.28 31.56
CA LYS A 140 -9.61 -22.71 31.40
C LYS A 140 -10.33 -23.40 32.56
N LYS A 141 -11.44 -24.09 32.27
CA LYS A 141 -12.01 -25.05 33.22
C LYS A 141 -10.91 -26.04 33.63
N PRO A 142 -10.72 -26.31 34.93
CA PRO A 142 -9.80 -27.35 35.38
C PRO A 142 -10.28 -28.69 34.83
N ILE A 143 -9.39 -29.35 34.09
CA ILE A 143 -9.60 -30.71 33.60
C ILE A 143 -9.38 -31.60 34.81
N HIS A 144 -10.46 -32.20 35.30
CA HIS A 144 -10.39 -33.30 36.26
C HIS A 144 -9.95 -34.53 35.46
N PHE A 145 -8.72 -35.00 35.70
CA PHE A 145 -8.27 -36.29 35.23
C PHE A 145 -8.48 -37.28 36.38
N ASP A 146 -9.45 -38.17 36.20
CA ASP A 146 -9.63 -39.34 37.03
C ASP A 146 -8.42 -40.27 36.82
N ASP A 147 -7.78 -40.65 37.93
CA ASP A 147 -6.82 -41.73 38.01
C ASP A 147 -7.52 -43.05 37.63
N ASP A 148 -6.96 -43.76 36.65
CA ASP A 148 -6.94 -45.23 36.49
C ASP A 148 -7.01 -45.61 35.00
N GLN A 149 -5.86 -45.97 34.41
CA GLN A 149 -5.60 -47.34 33.93
C GLN A 149 -4.37 -47.43 33.03
N ALA A 150 -3.50 -48.37 33.44
CA ALA A 150 -2.86 -49.40 32.63
C ALA A 150 -1.83 -49.01 31.55
N GLU A 151 -0.61 -49.47 31.85
CA GLU A 151 0.55 -49.71 31.00
C GLU A 151 0.21 -50.27 29.60
N SER A 152 0.89 -49.76 28.56
CA SER A 152 1.54 -50.61 27.57
C SER A 152 2.49 -49.81 26.67
N ASP A 153 3.63 -50.43 26.38
CA ASP A 153 4.81 -49.92 25.72
C ASP A 153 4.59 -49.46 24.27
N VAL A 154 5.11 -48.28 23.91
CA VAL A 154 5.46 -47.96 22.50
C VAL A 154 6.82 -47.27 22.42
N LYS A 155 7.76 -48.01 21.82
CA LYS A 155 9.15 -47.62 21.52
C LYS A 155 9.18 -46.41 20.57
N ILE A 156 9.96 -45.39 20.94
CA ILE A 156 10.31 -44.26 20.07
C ILE A 156 11.49 -44.72 19.18
N SER A 157 11.25 -44.85 17.87
CA SER A 157 12.33 -44.97 16.88
C SER A 157 12.60 -43.60 16.24
N SER A 158 13.78 -43.04 16.50
CA SER A 158 14.29 -41.85 15.80
C SER A 158 14.68 -42.21 14.36
N PRO A 159 14.35 -41.37 13.35
CA PRO A 159 14.96 -41.49 12.04
C PRO A 159 16.39 -40.91 12.03
N PRO A 160 17.31 -41.47 11.23
CA PRO A 160 18.72 -41.10 11.23
C PRO A 160 19.00 -39.78 10.50
N TYR A 161 19.96 -39.03 11.05
CA TYR A 161 20.68 -37.96 10.38
C TYR A 161 21.45 -38.52 9.19
N ASP A 162 21.30 -37.93 8.01
CA ASP A 162 22.11 -38.23 6.83
C ASP A 162 23.11 -37.08 6.60
N ASP A 163 24.39 -37.45 6.67
CA ASP A 163 25.57 -36.62 6.58
C ASP A 163 26.30 -36.98 5.28
N THR A 164 26.11 -36.20 4.22
CA THR A 164 27.00 -36.11 3.05
C THR A 164 26.73 -34.76 2.38
N GLY A 165 27.67 -33.95 1.91
CA GLY A 165 29.10 -34.10 1.73
C GLY A 165 29.50 -33.02 0.73
N TYR A 166 30.42 -32.16 1.13
CA TYR A 166 31.09 -31.17 0.29
C TYR A 166 31.65 -31.81 -1.00
N HIS A 167 31.46 -31.19 -2.15
CA HIS A 167 32.47 -31.20 -3.21
C HIS A 167 32.34 -29.97 -4.15
N SER A 168 33.31 -29.07 -4.02
CA SER A 168 33.67 -28.07 -5.03
C SER A 168 34.42 -28.76 -6.18
N LYS A 169 34.11 -28.41 -7.43
CA LYS A 169 35.07 -28.46 -8.52
C LYS A 169 34.89 -27.23 -9.42
N HIS A 170 35.94 -26.42 -9.42
CA HIS A 170 36.29 -25.53 -10.53
C HIS A 170 37.00 -26.37 -11.58
N ASP A 171 36.62 -26.20 -12.84
CA ASP A 171 37.49 -26.20 -14.01
C ASP A 171 36.81 -25.35 -15.10
#